data_AF-A0A2N2Q1L6-F1
#
_entry.id   AF-A0A2N2Q1L6-F1
#
_cell.length_a   1.000
_cell.length_b   1.000
_cell.length_c   1.000
_cell.angle_alpha   90.00
_cell.angle_beta   90.00
_cell.angle_gamma   90.00
#
_symmetry.space_group_name_H-M   'P 1'
#
loop_
_entity.id
_entity.type
_entity.pdbx_description
1 polymer ?
#
loop_
_entity_poly.entity_id
_entity_poly.type
_entity_poly.pdbx_seq_one_letter_code
_entity_poly.pdbx_strand_id
1 'polypeptide(L)'
;MEVKQQYQWHYRHWRLLYTLAAFLLVVLAIGVYLLVYMTGGIKFVYSHSMYVPILLSGFLFGMTGGVLFGLFAGFVLGPFMPINVVTGEMQETVNWLYRTGFFVLVGFLSGMASSMTRSYVERLKMAASQDLATQLPNRNALLEHIARADRGGSPESLVLADIYIENERELNTSFGGAVVDQVIRQFPARVAKALQRELPVFRINSAEMGVLIDVAGQDREELLDALVDVFRAPFPVYDFSIHIDVRI
;
A
#
# COMPACT_ATOMS: atom_id res chain seq x y z
N MET A 1 16.08 3.39 -12.01
CA MET A 1 16.47 2.26 -11.14
C MET A 1 16.43 2.62 -9.65
N GLU A 2 16.76 3.87 -9.26
CA GLU A 2 16.77 4.34 -7.85
C GLU A 2 15.42 4.24 -7.13
N VAL A 3 14.30 4.52 -7.80
CA VAL A 3 12.95 4.50 -7.18
C VAL A 3 12.53 3.09 -6.72
N LYS A 4 12.91 2.03 -7.48
CA LYS A 4 12.63 0.63 -7.09
C LYS A 4 13.48 0.19 -5.89
N GLN A 5 14.73 0.66 -5.79
CA GLN A 5 15.62 0.38 -4.66
C GLN A 5 15.14 1.07 -3.36
N GLN A 6 14.67 2.31 -3.44
CA GLN A 6 14.08 3.01 -2.29
C GLN A 6 12.83 2.30 -1.76
N TYR A 7 11.98 1.79 -2.65
CA TYR A 7 10.75 1.09 -2.26
C TYR A 7 11.05 -0.24 -1.55
N GLN A 8 12.02 -1.01 -2.03
CA GLN A 8 12.45 -2.27 -1.41
C GLN A 8 13.16 -2.06 -0.06
N TRP A 9 13.94 -0.99 0.08
CA TRP A 9 14.60 -0.66 1.36
C TRP A 9 13.58 -0.27 2.44
N HIS A 10 12.58 0.53 2.09
CA HIS A 10 11.52 0.94 3.02
C HIS A 10 10.70 -0.27 3.52
N TYR A 11 10.38 -1.21 2.62
CA TYR A 11 9.64 -2.43 2.99
C TYR A 11 10.45 -3.39 3.86
N ARG A 12 11.79 -3.35 3.80
CA ARG A 12 12.66 -4.17 4.65
C ARG A 12 12.91 -3.56 6.03
N HIS A 13 12.86 -2.23 6.14
CA HIS A 13 13.19 -1.49 7.38
C HIS A 13 12.00 -0.80 8.04
N TRP A 14 10.77 -1.05 7.59
CA TRP A 14 9.58 -0.37 8.12
C TRP A 14 9.50 -0.45 9.65
N ARG A 15 9.79 -1.61 10.26
CA ARG A 15 9.82 -1.77 11.72
C ARG A 15 10.84 -0.85 12.40
N LEU A 16 12.05 -0.76 11.84
CA LEU A 16 13.11 0.10 12.35
C LEU A 16 12.72 1.59 12.23
N LEU A 17 12.08 1.97 11.13
CA LEU A 17 11.62 3.34 10.93
C LEU A 17 10.52 3.71 11.94
N TYR A 18 9.58 2.81 12.21
CA TYR A 18 8.55 3.03 13.23
C TYR A 18 9.13 3.10 14.64
N THR A 19 10.11 2.26 14.99
CA THR A 19 10.75 2.33 16.32
C THR A 19 11.57 3.61 16.49
N LEU A 20 12.33 4.03 15.48
CA LEU A 20 13.05 5.30 15.49
C LEU A 20 12.10 6.50 15.60
N ALA A 21 10.97 6.44 14.89
CA ALA A 21 9.95 7.49 14.97
C ALA A 21 9.30 7.56 16.36
N ALA A 22 8.98 6.41 16.98
CA ALA A 22 8.47 6.37 18.35
C ALA A 22 9.48 6.96 19.35
N PHE A 23 10.77 6.60 19.20
CA PHE A 23 11.84 7.16 20.01
C PHE A 23 11.95 8.68 19.86
N LEU A 24 11.91 9.18 18.61
CA LEU A 24 11.93 10.61 18.31
C LEU A 24 10.77 11.34 18.98
N LEU A 25 9.56 10.79 18.95
CA LEU A 25 8.39 11.40 19.59
C LEU A 25 8.56 11.52 21.11
N VAL A 26 9.13 10.52 21.77
CA VAL A 26 9.44 10.58 23.20
C VAL A 26 10.48 11.66 23.49
N VAL A 27 11.56 11.73 22.69
CA VAL A 27 12.58 12.79 22.80
C VAL A 27 11.96 14.18 22.64
N LEU A 28 11.07 14.36 21.66
CA LEU A 28 10.35 15.62 21.47
C LEU A 28 9.47 15.97 22.66
N ALA A 29 8.73 15.00 23.24
CA ALA A 29 7.91 15.24 24.42
C ALA A 29 8.76 15.67 25.63
N ILE A 30 9.91 15.02 25.85
CA ILE A 30 10.87 15.41 26.89
C ILE A 30 11.41 16.82 26.62
N GLY A 31 11.78 17.13 25.37
CA GLY A 31 12.24 18.46 24.98
C GLY A 31 11.20 19.54 25.25
N VAL A 32 9.92 19.28 24.95
CA VAL A 32 8.82 20.19 25.25
C VAL A 32 8.62 20.34 26.75
N TYR A 33 8.68 19.25 27.53
CA TYR A 33 8.60 19.32 28.99
C TYR A 33 9.69 20.22 29.58
N LEU A 34 10.94 20.00 29.16
CA LEU A 34 12.08 20.82 29.60
C LEU A 34 11.91 22.29 29.21
N LEU A 35 11.45 22.56 27.99
CA LEU A 35 11.18 23.91 27.51
C LEU A 35 10.13 24.61 28.38
N VAL A 36 9.01 23.95 28.68
CA VAL A 36 7.95 24.49 29.55
C VAL A 36 8.45 24.70 30.98
N TYR A 37 9.24 23.77 31.51
CA TYR A 37 9.79 23.89 32.86
C TYR A 37 10.77 25.07 32.96
N MET A 38 11.72 25.17 32.03
CA MET A 38 12.73 26.24 32.01
C MET A 38 12.14 27.63 31.76
N THR A 39 10.99 27.71 31.10
CA THR A 39 10.29 28.98 30.83
C THR A 39 9.37 29.41 31.97
N GLY A 40 9.33 28.68 33.09
CA GLY A 40 8.61 29.06 34.30
C GLY A 40 7.29 28.33 34.52
N GLY A 41 7.01 27.27 33.75
CA GLY A 41 5.82 26.43 33.89
C GLY A 41 4.73 26.74 32.88
N ILE A 42 3.55 26.16 33.10
CA ILE A 42 2.47 26.15 32.11
C ILE A 42 1.77 27.51 31.92
N LYS A 43 2.05 28.49 32.78
CA LYS A 43 1.46 29.84 32.71
C LYS A 43 1.72 30.50 31.35
N PHE A 44 2.80 30.10 30.68
CA PHE A 44 3.17 30.60 29.35
C PHE A 44 2.74 29.65 28.23
N VAL A 45 2.65 30.19 27.01
CA VAL A 45 2.07 29.52 25.82
C VAL A 45 2.94 28.37 25.29
N TYR A 46 4.15 28.19 25.82
CA TYR A 46 5.12 27.18 25.39
C TYR A 46 4.63 25.73 25.40
N SER A 47 3.60 25.43 26.19
CA SER A 47 2.94 24.11 26.20
C SER A 47 2.31 23.71 24.86
N HIS A 48 1.99 24.68 23.99
CA HIS A 48 1.47 24.42 22.65
C HIS A 48 2.50 23.77 21.71
N SER A 49 3.79 23.80 22.04
CA SER A 49 4.81 23.03 21.32
C SER A 49 4.53 21.52 21.33
N MET A 50 3.74 21.03 22.30
CA MET A 50 3.34 19.62 22.39
C MET A 50 2.40 19.19 21.24
N TYR A 51 1.74 20.12 20.55
CA TYR A 51 0.93 19.78 19.38
C TYR A 51 1.78 19.20 18.25
N VAL A 52 3.04 19.59 18.10
CA VAL A 52 3.92 19.06 17.05
C VAL A 52 4.12 17.54 17.17
N PRO A 53 4.63 17.00 18.31
CA PRO A 53 4.76 15.55 18.44
C PRO A 53 3.40 14.83 18.47
N ILE A 54 2.32 15.45 18.98
CA ILE A 54 0.98 14.85 18.92
C ILE A 54 0.52 14.69 17.47
N LEU A 55 0.61 15.72 16.64
CA LEU A 55 0.25 15.65 15.23
C LEU A 55 1.11 14.60 14.51
N LEU A 56 2.43 14.62 14.72
CA LEU A 56 3.34 13.63 14.14
C LEU A 56 2.96 12.19 14.53
N SER A 57 2.58 11.96 15.79
CA SER A 57 2.15 10.65 16.25
C SER A 57 0.88 10.17 15.53
N GLY A 58 -0.11 11.05 15.31
CA GLY A 58 -1.30 10.75 14.53
C GLY A 58 -0.97 10.46 13.07
N PHE A 59 -0.11 11.25 12.45
CA PHE A 59 0.33 11.03 11.07
C PHE A 59 1.03 9.68 10.86
N LEU A 60 1.93 9.31 11.78
CA LEU A 60 2.77 8.12 11.66
C LEU A 60 2.06 6.84 12.07
N PHE A 61 1.34 6.87 13.20
CA PHE A 61 0.75 5.70 13.83
C PHE A 61 -0.79 5.65 13.73
N GLY A 62 -1.38 6.58 12.97
CA GLY A 62 -2.82 6.65 12.77
C GLY A 62 -3.57 7.09 14.02
N MET A 63 -4.87 6.79 14.04
CA MET A 63 -5.78 7.20 15.10
C MET A 63 -5.38 6.69 16.49
N THR A 64 -5.00 5.41 16.60
CA THR A 64 -4.64 4.79 17.88
C THR A 64 -3.37 5.42 18.46
N GLY A 65 -2.33 5.59 17.65
CA GLY A 65 -1.09 6.24 18.09
C GLY A 65 -1.30 7.70 18.46
N GLY A 66 -2.10 8.45 17.69
CA GLY A 66 -2.45 9.84 18.01
C GLY A 66 -3.18 9.99 19.35
N VAL A 67 -4.16 9.11 19.62
CA VAL A 67 -4.90 9.10 20.90
C VAL A 67 -3.99 8.74 22.07
N LEU A 68 -3.22 7.65 21.95
CA LEU A 68 -2.33 7.19 23.01
C LEU A 68 -1.25 8.24 23.33
N PHE A 69 -0.67 8.86 22.31
CA PHE A 69 0.32 9.89 22.51
C PHE A 69 -0.28 11.19 23.05
N GLY A 70 -1.50 11.55 22.64
CA GLY A 70 -2.24 12.69 23.23
C GLY A 70 -2.51 12.51 24.73
N LEU A 71 -2.89 11.31 25.15
CA LEU A 71 -3.01 10.94 26.56
C LEU A 71 -1.67 11.06 27.28
N PHE A 72 -0.63 10.43 26.73
CA PHE A 72 0.73 10.49 27.28
C PHE A 72 1.23 11.94 27.44
N ALA A 73 1.06 12.78 26.41
CA ALA A 73 1.41 14.18 26.43
C ALA A 73 0.64 14.98 27.51
N GLY A 74 -0.63 14.65 27.72
CA GLY A 74 -1.46 15.21 28.79
C GLY A 74 -0.91 14.88 30.18
N PHE A 75 -0.50 13.63 30.41
CA PHE A 75 0.16 13.23 31.66
C PHE A 75 1.53 13.88 31.85
N VAL A 76 2.32 14.02 30.79
CA VAL A 76 3.64 14.68 30.84
C VAL A 76 3.53 16.15 31.26
N LEU A 77 2.53 16.89 30.75
CA LEU A 77 2.33 18.32 31.05
C LEU A 77 1.24 18.61 32.10
N GLY A 78 0.69 17.59 32.74
CA GLY A 78 -0.42 17.70 33.68
C GLY A 78 0.03 17.58 35.13
N PRO A 79 -0.13 16.41 35.75
CA PRO A 79 0.09 16.20 37.19
C PRO A 79 1.52 16.51 37.67
N PHE A 80 2.51 16.43 36.79
CA PHE A 80 3.92 16.64 37.17
C PHE A 80 4.44 18.06 36.83
N MET A 81 3.62 18.90 36.19
CA MET A 81 4.05 20.20 35.69
C MET A 81 3.43 21.33 36.54
N PRO A 82 4.22 22.15 37.26
CA PRO A 82 3.70 23.31 37.98
C PRO A 82 3.06 24.35 37.04
N ILE A 83 2.07 25.09 37.56
CA ILE A 83 1.58 26.29 36.87
C ILE A 83 2.64 27.39 36.89
N ASN A 84 3.36 27.49 38.00
CA ASN A 84 4.47 28.42 38.20
C ASN A 84 5.61 27.68 38.91
N VAL A 85 6.74 27.54 38.22
CA VAL A 85 7.91 26.79 38.73
C VAL A 85 8.61 27.54 39.87
N VAL A 86 8.52 28.88 39.92
CA VAL A 86 9.16 29.68 40.97
C VAL A 86 8.43 29.54 42.30
N THR A 87 7.10 29.57 42.29
CA THR A 87 6.28 29.43 43.51
C THR A 87 6.02 27.96 43.88
N GLY A 88 6.26 27.02 42.95
CA GLY A 88 5.94 25.61 43.13
C GLY A 88 4.44 25.31 43.10
N GLU A 89 3.62 26.27 42.65
CA GLU A 89 2.17 26.10 42.57
C GLU A 89 1.82 25.06 41.51
N MET A 90 1.01 24.07 41.90
CA MET A 90 0.52 23.03 41.00
C MET A 90 -0.76 23.48 40.28
N GLN A 91 -0.97 22.94 39.08
CA GLN A 91 -2.17 23.20 38.29
C GLN A 91 -3.41 22.59 38.93
N GLU A 92 -4.56 23.24 38.78
CA GLU A 92 -5.88 22.64 39.02
C GLU A 92 -6.09 21.40 38.16
N THR A 93 -6.71 20.36 38.72
CA THR A 93 -6.95 19.09 38.03
C THR A 93 -7.79 19.26 36.78
N VAL A 94 -8.79 20.14 36.83
CA VAL A 94 -9.67 20.45 35.70
C VAL A 94 -8.89 21.05 34.52
N ASN A 95 -7.87 21.87 34.77
CA ASN A 95 -7.14 22.58 33.71
C ASN A 95 -6.30 21.62 32.85
N TRP A 96 -5.55 20.73 33.49
CA TRP A 96 -4.73 19.78 32.73
C TRP A 96 -5.58 18.65 32.14
N LEU A 97 -6.69 18.28 32.76
CA LEU A 97 -7.64 17.33 32.19
C LEU A 97 -8.31 17.90 30.93
N TYR A 98 -8.73 19.17 30.96
CA TYR A 98 -9.25 19.88 29.79
C TYR A 98 -8.21 19.91 28.65
N ARG A 99 -6.95 20.25 28.95
CA ARG A 99 -5.86 20.22 27.96
C ARG A 99 -5.63 18.82 27.39
N THR A 100 -5.66 17.80 28.24
CA THR A 100 -5.52 16.39 27.81
C THR A 100 -6.63 16.01 26.84
N GLY A 101 -7.87 16.44 27.08
CA GLY A 101 -8.99 16.26 26.15
C GLY A 101 -8.69 16.84 24.76
N PHE A 102 -8.16 18.07 24.69
CA PHE A 102 -7.76 18.68 23.42
C PHE A 102 -6.57 17.97 22.76
N PHE A 103 -5.57 17.52 23.52
CA PHE A 103 -4.46 16.76 22.97
C PHE A 103 -4.92 15.44 22.35
N VAL A 104 -5.81 14.72 23.02
CA VAL A 104 -6.42 13.50 22.47
C VAL A 104 -7.25 13.80 21.23
N LEU A 105 -8.05 14.88 21.24
CA LEU A 105 -8.85 15.27 20.08
C LEU A 105 -7.97 15.62 18.87
N VAL A 106 -6.90 16.38 19.07
CA VAL A 106 -5.95 16.74 18.00
C VAL A 106 -5.24 15.50 17.46
N GLY A 107 -4.77 14.62 18.34
CA GLY A 107 -4.15 13.34 17.95
C GLY A 107 -5.11 12.44 17.19
N PHE A 108 -6.36 12.34 17.64
CA PHE A 108 -7.44 11.62 16.98
C PHE A 108 -7.73 12.17 15.58
N LEU A 109 -7.95 13.48 15.45
CA LEU A 109 -8.29 14.12 14.17
C LEU A 109 -7.14 14.01 13.16
N SER A 110 -5.89 14.20 13.61
CA SER A 110 -4.71 14.01 12.77
C SER A 110 -4.56 12.56 12.31
N GLY A 111 -4.73 11.61 13.23
CA GLY A 111 -4.69 10.19 12.90
C GLY A 111 -5.79 9.77 11.94
N MET A 112 -7.02 10.25 12.16
CA MET A 112 -8.16 10.01 11.28
C MET A 112 -7.91 10.57 9.87
N ALA A 113 -7.44 11.81 9.75
CA ALA A 113 -7.13 12.42 8.46
C ALA A 113 -6.02 11.68 7.70
N SER A 114 -4.96 11.25 8.41
CA SER A 114 -3.87 10.46 7.82
C SER A 114 -4.37 9.10 7.33
N SER A 115 -5.16 8.40 8.14
CA SER A 115 -5.75 7.11 7.77
C SER A 115 -6.69 7.24 6.56
N MET A 116 -7.58 8.24 6.56
CA MET A 116 -8.47 8.51 5.42
C MET A 116 -7.68 8.80 4.14
N THR A 117 -6.63 9.63 4.22
CA THR A 117 -5.78 9.94 3.07
C THR A 117 -5.10 8.70 2.53
N ARG A 118 -4.52 7.86 3.40
CA ARG A 118 -3.86 6.61 2.99
C ARG A 118 -4.86 5.66 2.33
N SER A 119 -6.03 5.46 2.92
CA SER A 119 -7.08 4.63 2.34
C SER A 119 -7.58 5.17 1.00
N TYR A 120 -7.68 6.49 0.84
CA TYR A 120 -8.06 7.11 -0.43
C TYR A 120 -7.02 6.87 -1.52
N VAL A 121 -5.73 7.04 -1.19
CA VAL A 121 -4.62 6.75 -2.11
C VAL A 121 -4.59 5.27 -2.49
N GLU A 122 -4.81 4.36 -1.55
CA GLU A 122 -4.91 2.93 -1.83
C GLU A 122 -6.09 2.62 -2.75
N ARG A 123 -7.27 3.18 -2.49
CA ARG A 123 -8.45 3.04 -3.36
C ARG A 123 -8.22 3.60 -4.75
N LEU A 124 -7.50 4.72 -4.89
CA LEU A 124 -7.16 5.27 -6.20
C LEU A 124 -6.21 4.34 -6.97
N LYS A 125 -5.22 3.77 -6.29
CA LYS A 125 -4.34 2.74 -6.88
C LYS A 125 -5.12 1.49 -7.30
N MET A 126 -6.09 1.06 -6.50
CA MET A 126 -6.99 -0.05 -6.82
C MET A 126 -7.96 0.30 -7.96
N ALA A 127 -8.49 1.51 -8.02
CA ALA A 127 -9.35 1.95 -9.12
C ALA A 127 -8.57 1.98 -10.44
N ALA A 128 -7.27 2.28 -10.38
CA ALA A 128 -6.34 2.17 -11.50
C ALA A 128 -5.78 0.74 -11.67
N SER A 129 -6.55 -0.32 -11.35
CA SER A 129 -6.13 -1.73 -11.47
C SER A 129 -6.53 -2.39 -12.79
N GLN A 130 -7.07 -1.63 -13.74
CA GLN A 130 -7.37 -2.09 -15.09
C GLN A 130 -6.47 -1.42 -16.11
N ASP A 131 -6.12 -2.16 -17.15
CA ASP A 131 -5.54 -1.62 -18.36
C ASP A 131 -6.65 -1.02 -19.23
N LEU A 132 -6.56 0.28 -19.54
CA LEU A 132 -7.64 0.96 -20.29
C LEU A 132 -7.83 0.40 -21.70
N ALA A 133 -6.74 -0.06 -22.32
CA ALA A 133 -6.72 -0.49 -23.71
C ALA A 133 -7.29 -1.90 -23.92
N THR A 134 -7.18 -2.78 -22.93
CA THR A 134 -7.67 -4.17 -23.00
C THR A 134 -8.77 -4.49 -21.99
N GLN A 135 -9.00 -3.61 -21.00
CA GLN A 135 -9.87 -3.84 -19.84
C GLN A 135 -9.45 -5.03 -18.97
N LEU A 136 -8.27 -5.61 -19.21
CA LEU A 136 -7.71 -6.66 -18.37
C LEU A 136 -7.25 -6.07 -17.03
N PRO A 137 -7.35 -6.85 -15.93
CA PRO A 137 -6.65 -6.54 -14.69
C PRO A 137 -5.17 -6.26 -14.98
N ASN A 138 -4.61 -5.18 -14.46
CA ASN A 138 -3.22 -4.83 -14.73
C ASN A 138 -2.27 -5.41 -13.67
N ARG A 139 -0.99 -5.05 -13.77
CA ARG A 139 0.05 -5.45 -12.81
C ARG A 139 -0.30 -5.17 -11.34
N ASN A 140 -1.04 -4.10 -11.03
CA ASN A 140 -1.46 -3.82 -9.65
C ASN A 140 -2.49 -4.84 -9.15
N ALA A 141 -3.43 -5.25 -9.99
CA ALA A 141 -4.40 -6.30 -9.68
C ALA A 141 -3.72 -7.66 -9.44
N LEU A 142 -2.65 -7.96 -10.20
CA LEU A 142 -1.86 -9.18 -10.04
C LEU A 142 -1.16 -9.22 -8.67
N LEU A 143 -0.43 -8.14 -8.32
CA LEU A 143 0.27 -8.05 -7.04
C LEU A 143 -0.70 -8.16 -5.86
N GLU A 144 -1.90 -7.60 -5.98
CA GLU A 144 -2.92 -7.73 -4.97
C GLU A 144 -3.41 -9.17 -4.82
N HIS A 145 -3.62 -9.90 -5.92
CA HIS A 145 -3.99 -11.32 -5.88
C HIS A 145 -2.91 -12.16 -5.20
N ILE A 146 -1.64 -11.94 -5.54
CA ILE A 146 -0.51 -12.63 -4.90
C ILE A 146 -0.48 -12.31 -3.39
N ALA A 147 -0.63 -11.05 -3.00
CA ALA A 147 -0.63 -10.63 -1.59
C ALA A 147 -1.85 -11.13 -0.79
N ARG A 148 -2.96 -11.48 -1.45
CA ARG A 148 -4.11 -12.14 -0.81
C ARG A 148 -3.86 -13.63 -0.65
N ALA A 149 -3.29 -14.29 -1.66
CA ALA A 149 -2.94 -15.71 -1.60
C ALA A 149 -1.94 -16.00 -0.48
N ASP A 150 -0.91 -15.15 -0.32
CA ASP A 150 0.11 -15.26 0.74
C ASP A 150 -0.47 -15.14 2.17
N ARG A 151 -1.61 -14.46 2.33
CA ARG A 151 -2.29 -14.30 3.64
C ARG A 151 -3.27 -15.42 3.98
N GLY A 152 -3.66 -16.27 3.02
CA GLY A 152 -4.81 -17.17 3.13
C GLY A 152 -4.57 -18.65 2.81
N GLY A 153 -3.37 -19.06 2.38
CA GLY A 153 -3.10 -20.45 2.00
C GLY A 153 -1.62 -20.83 1.96
N SER A 154 -1.33 -22.08 1.61
CA SER A 154 0.02 -22.60 1.38
C SER A 154 0.61 -22.03 0.09
N PRO A 155 1.66 -21.19 0.13
CA PRO A 155 2.25 -20.56 -1.07
C PRO A 155 2.83 -21.57 -2.09
N GLU A 156 3.05 -22.82 -1.67
CA GLU A 156 3.76 -23.85 -2.44
C GLU A 156 2.96 -24.41 -3.62
N SER A 157 1.63 -24.22 -3.66
CA SER A 157 0.80 -24.68 -4.78
C SER A 157 0.47 -23.59 -5.80
N LEU A 158 1.01 -22.38 -5.66
CA LEU A 158 0.67 -21.26 -6.54
C LEU A 158 1.77 -21.02 -7.58
N VAL A 159 1.43 -21.08 -8.85
CA VAL A 159 2.34 -20.81 -9.98
C VAL A 159 1.86 -19.58 -10.73
N LEU A 160 2.78 -18.65 -10.98
CA LEU A 160 2.57 -17.58 -11.95
C LEU A 160 3.10 -18.05 -13.30
N ALA A 161 2.21 -18.23 -14.28
CA ALA A 161 2.58 -18.42 -15.68
C ALA A 161 2.75 -17.04 -16.33
N ASP A 162 3.93 -16.79 -16.89
CA ASP A 162 4.27 -15.54 -17.56
C ASP A 162 4.24 -15.72 -19.08
N ILE A 163 3.24 -15.14 -19.72
CA ILE A 163 2.92 -15.28 -21.14
C ILE A 163 3.46 -14.05 -21.87
N TYR A 164 4.53 -14.23 -22.63
CA TYR A 164 5.20 -13.18 -23.38
C TYR A 164 4.95 -13.31 -24.89
N ILE A 165 4.45 -12.24 -25.53
CA ILE A 165 4.26 -12.16 -26.99
C ILE A 165 5.59 -11.71 -27.61
N GLU A 166 6.28 -12.63 -28.29
CA GLU A 166 7.61 -12.38 -28.86
C GLU A 166 7.58 -11.37 -30.01
N ASN A 167 6.54 -11.42 -30.84
CA ASN A 167 6.39 -10.59 -32.02
C ASN A 167 5.49 -9.36 -31.82
N GLU A 168 5.29 -8.87 -30.58
CA GLU A 168 4.40 -7.73 -30.30
C GLU A 168 4.76 -6.49 -31.10
N ARG A 169 6.06 -6.14 -31.18
CA ARG A 169 6.50 -4.93 -31.89
C ARG A 169 6.19 -5.01 -33.40
N GLU A 170 6.37 -6.18 -34.00
CA GLU A 170 6.07 -6.41 -35.41
C GLU A 170 4.56 -6.32 -35.66
N LEU A 171 3.76 -6.98 -34.81
CA LEU A 171 2.31 -6.92 -34.88
C LEU A 171 1.80 -5.47 -34.74
N ASN A 172 2.35 -4.72 -33.80
CA ASN A 172 1.98 -3.34 -33.56
C ASN A 172 2.38 -2.43 -34.75
N THR A 173 3.54 -2.69 -35.36
CA THR A 173 4.00 -1.92 -36.54
C THR A 173 3.16 -2.23 -37.78
N SER A 174 2.80 -3.50 -37.99
CA SER A 174 2.06 -3.96 -39.17
C SER A 174 0.56 -3.73 -39.09
N PHE A 175 -0.05 -3.88 -37.92
CA PHE A 175 -1.51 -3.86 -37.74
C PHE A 175 -2.02 -2.75 -36.80
N GLY A 176 -1.12 -2.10 -36.06
CA GLY A 176 -1.46 -1.04 -35.11
C GLY A 176 -1.93 -1.56 -33.73
N GLY A 177 -1.80 -0.69 -32.72
CA GLY A 177 -2.08 -1.06 -31.33
C GLY A 177 -3.50 -1.52 -31.05
N ALA A 178 -4.51 -0.97 -31.73
CA ALA A 178 -5.90 -1.38 -31.53
C ALA A 178 -6.15 -2.85 -31.91
N VAL A 179 -5.46 -3.35 -32.93
CA VAL A 179 -5.53 -4.76 -33.35
C VAL A 179 -4.85 -5.66 -32.31
N VAL A 180 -3.68 -5.25 -31.82
CA VAL A 180 -2.96 -5.95 -30.75
C VAL A 180 -3.81 -6.02 -29.47
N ASP A 181 -4.43 -4.92 -29.08
CA ASP A 181 -5.32 -4.88 -27.91
C ASP A 181 -6.53 -5.81 -28.10
N GLN A 182 -7.07 -5.94 -29.32
CA GLN A 182 -8.16 -6.88 -29.62
C GLN A 182 -7.71 -8.35 -29.56
N VAL A 183 -6.47 -8.65 -29.94
CA VAL A 183 -5.88 -9.98 -29.72
C VAL A 183 -5.76 -10.26 -28.22
N ILE A 184 -5.17 -9.32 -27.46
CA ILE A 184 -4.96 -9.46 -26.01
C ILE A 184 -6.28 -9.62 -25.25
N ARG A 185 -7.34 -8.91 -25.65
CA ARG A 185 -8.70 -9.05 -25.06
C ARG A 185 -9.26 -10.47 -25.14
N GLN A 186 -8.75 -11.32 -26.04
CA GLN A 186 -9.18 -12.72 -26.19
C GLN A 186 -8.39 -13.68 -25.29
N PHE A 187 -7.32 -13.24 -24.65
CA PHE A 187 -6.48 -14.10 -23.79
C PHE A 187 -7.26 -14.77 -22.66
N PRO A 188 -8.16 -14.09 -21.91
CA PRO A 188 -8.94 -14.75 -20.87
C PRO A 188 -9.74 -15.95 -21.38
N ALA A 189 -10.36 -15.83 -22.56
CA ALA A 189 -11.11 -16.93 -23.15
C ALA A 189 -10.20 -18.10 -23.59
N ARG A 190 -8.99 -17.80 -24.09
CA ARG A 190 -7.99 -18.80 -24.44
C ARG A 190 -7.51 -19.57 -23.21
N VAL A 191 -7.13 -18.85 -22.17
CA VAL A 191 -6.67 -19.43 -20.90
C VAL A 191 -7.79 -20.26 -20.26
N ALA A 192 -9.02 -19.75 -20.24
CA ALA A 192 -10.15 -20.49 -19.70
C ALA A 192 -10.42 -21.79 -20.46
N LYS A 193 -10.25 -21.79 -21.79
CA LYS A 193 -10.36 -23.00 -22.62
C LYS A 193 -9.25 -24.01 -22.35
N ALA A 194 -8.00 -23.57 -22.19
CA ALA A 194 -6.86 -24.45 -21.93
C ALA A 194 -6.97 -25.11 -20.54
N LEU A 195 -7.28 -24.32 -19.52
CA LEU A 195 -7.28 -24.77 -18.13
C LEU A 195 -8.64 -25.30 -17.66
N GLN A 196 -9.66 -25.26 -18.53
CA GLN A 196 -11.05 -25.61 -18.24
C GLN A 196 -11.62 -24.90 -16.98
N ARG A 197 -11.09 -23.72 -16.68
CA ARG A 197 -11.43 -22.91 -15.50
C ARG A 197 -11.24 -21.44 -15.82
N GLU A 198 -12.18 -20.60 -15.40
CA GLU A 198 -12.02 -19.16 -15.52
C GLU A 198 -10.98 -18.64 -14.52
N LEU A 199 -9.86 -18.15 -15.04
CA LEU A 199 -8.82 -17.50 -14.27
C LEU A 199 -8.60 -16.08 -14.79
N PRO A 200 -8.36 -15.10 -13.91
CA PRO A 200 -8.02 -13.76 -14.33
C PRO A 200 -6.67 -13.76 -15.06
N VAL A 201 -6.65 -13.19 -16.27
CA VAL A 201 -5.43 -12.88 -17.00
C VAL A 201 -5.05 -11.44 -16.71
N PHE A 202 -3.84 -11.23 -16.23
CA PHE A 202 -3.34 -9.93 -15.84
C PHE A 202 -2.42 -9.35 -16.91
N ARG A 203 -2.63 -8.10 -17.35
CA ARG A 203 -1.69 -7.38 -18.21
C ARG A 203 -0.53 -6.83 -17.37
N ILE A 204 0.66 -7.42 -17.50
CA ILE A 204 1.86 -7.03 -16.74
C ILE A 204 2.58 -5.88 -17.43
N ASN A 205 2.78 -6.00 -18.75
CA ASN A 205 3.36 -4.95 -19.61
C ASN A 205 2.65 -4.94 -21.00
N SER A 206 3.20 -4.25 -22.00
CA SER A 206 2.61 -4.20 -23.36
C SER A 206 2.50 -5.58 -24.05
N ALA A 207 3.51 -6.44 -23.86
CA ALA A 207 3.68 -7.77 -24.47
C ALA A 207 3.70 -8.92 -23.45
N GLU A 208 3.52 -8.64 -22.15
CA GLU A 208 3.62 -9.62 -21.06
C GLU A 208 2.30 -9.71 -20.30
N MET A 209 1.80 -10.94 -20.14
CA MET A 209 0.55 -11.27 -19.48
C MET A 209 0.80 -12.36 -18.43
N GLY A 210 0.19 -12.23 -17.26
CA GLY A 210 0.33 -13.19 -16.17
C GLY A 210 -0.96 -13.95 -15.90
N VAL A 211 -0.85 -15.23 -15.56
CA VAL A 211 -1.97 -16.02 -15.02
C VAL A 211 -1.52 -16.68 -13.73
N LEU A 212 -2.31 -16.49 -12.67
CA LEU A 212 -2.05 -17.10 -11.37
C LEU A 212 -2.84 -18.42 -11.28
N ILE A 213 -2.12 -19.53 -11.19
CA ILE A 213 -2.66 -20.89 -11.26
C ILE A 213 -2.38 -21.58 -9.93
N ASP A 214 -3.43 -22.06 -9.26
CA ASP A 214 -3.28 -23.03 -8.19
C ASP A 214 -3.12 -24.42 -8.81
N VAL A 215 -1.94 -25.02 -8.64
CA VAL A 215 -1.51 -26.32 -9.19
C VAL A 215 -1.67 -27.46 -8.19
N ALA A 216 -2.36 -27.25 -7.06
CA ALA A 216 -2.56 -28.29 -6.05
C ALA A 216 -3.15 -29.58 -6.68
N GLY A 217 -2.32 -30.63 -6.80
CA GLY A 217 -2.70 -31.94 -7.32
C GLY A 217 -2.73 -32.08 -8.85
N GLN A 218 -2.17 -31.12 -9.59
CA GLN A 218 -2.04 -31.17 -11.06
C GLN A 218 -0.58 -31.24 -11.52
N ASP A 219 -0.32 -31.86 -12.67
CA ASP A 219 0.99 -31.84 -13.30
C ASP A 219 1.26 -30.45 -13.89
N ARG A 220 2.40 -29.87 -13.51
CA ARG A 220 2.79 -28.52 -13.91
C ARG A 220 3.18 -28.46 -15.39
N GLU A 221 3.81 -29.51 -15.92
CA GLU A 221 4.21 -29.56 -17.33
C GLU A 221 2.98 -29.65 -18.24
N GLU A 222 2.01 -30.51 -17.88
CA GLU A 222 0.77 -30.66 -18.64
C GLU A 222 -0.04 -29.36 -18.73
N LEU A 223 -0.10 -28.58 -17.63
CA LEU A 223 -0.75 -27.27 -17.61
C LEU A 223 -0.06 -26.24 -18.52
N LEU A 224 1.28 -26.23 -18.53
CA LEU A 224 2.05 -25.30 -19.37
C LEU A 224 1.93 -25.67 -20.85
N ASP A 225 2.00 -26.95 -21.18
CA ASP A 225 1.83 -27.43 -22.56
C ASP A 225 0.43 -27.12 -23.10
N ALA A 226 -0.62 -27.30 -22.27
CA ALA A 226 -1.98 -26.93 -22.63
C ALA A 226 -2.14 -25.42 -22.93
N LEU A 227 -1.43 -24.57 -22.19
CA LEU A 227 -1.40 -23.13 -22.46
C LEU A 227 -0.67 -22.84 -23.76
N VAL A 228 0.54 -23.39 -23.98
CA VAL A 228 1.29 -23.18 -25.22
C VAL A 228 0.44 -23.59 -26.44
N ASP A 229 -0.21 -24.74 -26.38
CA ASP A 229 -1.03 -25.25 -27.49
C ASP A 229 -2.25 -24.38 -27.80
N VAL A 230 -2.91 -23.80 -26.79
CA VAL A 230 -4.08 -22.93 -27.04
C VAL A 230 -3.70 -21.62 -27.74
N PHE A 231 -2.48 -21.12 -27.51
CA PHE A 231 -1.97 -19.88 -28.10
C PHE A 231 -1.43 -20.06 -29.52
N ARG A 232 -1.11 -21.28 -29.95
CA ARG A 232 -0.72 -21.58 -31.34
C ARG A 232 -1.85 -21.35 -32.34
N ALA A 233 -3.11 -21.53 -31.92
CA ALA A 233 -4.24 -21.33 -32.79
C ALA A 233 -4.47 -19.83 -33.06
N PRO A 234 -4.73 -19.42 -34.32
CA PRO A 234 -4.80 -18.01 -34.70
C PRO A 234 -5.93 -17.24 -34.01
N PHE A 235 -5.72 -15.95 -33.81
CA PHE A 235 -6.67 -15.03 -33.20
C PHE A 235 -7.54 -14.37 -34.27
N PRO A 236 -8.87 -14.55 -34.22
CA PRO A 236 -9.77 -13.83 -35.11
C PRO A 236 -9.82 -12.35 -34.74
N VAL A 237 -9.54 -11.47 -35.69
CA VAL A 237 -9.64 -10.02 -35.56
C VAL A 237 -10.28 -9.46 -36.82
N TYR A 238 -11.51 -8.93 -36.67
CA TYR A 238 -12.37 -8.54 -37.80
C TYR A 238 -12.54 -9.71 -38.78
N ASP A 239 -12.10 -9.57 -40.03
CA ASP A 239 -12.21 -10.57 -41.09
C ASP A 239 -10.92 -11.38 -41.30
N PHE A 240 -9.90 -11.19 -40.45
CA PHE A 240 -8.59 -11.82 -40.59
C PHE A 240 -8.22 -12.64 -39.36
N SER A 241 -7.25 -13.52 -39.54
CA SER A 241 -6.70 -14.39 -38.48
C SER A 241 -5.23 -14.06 -38.28
N ILE A 242 -4.88 -13.65 -37.06
CA ILE A 242 -3.53 -13.23 -36.69
C ILE A 242 -2.85 -14.35 -35.91
N HIS A 243 -1.65 -14.73 -36.33
CA HIS A 243 -0.79 -15.63 -35.56
C HIS A 243 0.10 -14.79 -34.66
N ILE A 244 0.26 -15.25 -33.43
CA ILE A 244 1.16 -14.64 -32.46
C ILE A 244 2.17 -15.68 -32.00
N ASP A 245 3.39 -15.23 -31.73
CA ASP A 245 4.43 -16.08 -31.18
C ASP A 245 4.47 -15.85 -29.67
N VAL A 246 4.24 -16.91 -28.90
CA VAL A 246 4.11 -16.83 -27.44
C VAL A 246 5.15 -17.72 -26.78
N ARG A 247 5.77 -17.19 -25.74
CA ARG A 247 6.63 -17.92 -24.80
C ARG A 247 6.00 -17.89 -23.42
N ILE A 248 5.99 -19.04 -22.73
CA ILE A 248 5.44 -19.24 -21.38
C ILE A 248 6.54 -19.75 -20.45
#